data_AF-A0A3M7LW95-F1
#
_entry.id   AF-A0A3M7LW95-F1
#
_cell.length_a   1.000
_cell.length_b   1.000
_cell.length_c   1.000
_cell.angle_alpha   90.00
_cell.angle_beta   90.00
_cell.angle_gamma   90.00
#
_symmetry.space_group_name_H-M   'P 1'
#
loop_
_entity.id
_entity.type
_entity.pdbx_description
1 polymer ?
#
loop_
_entity_poly.entity_id
_entity_poly.type
_entity_poly.pdbx_seq_one_letter_code
_entity_poly.pdbx_strand_id
1 'polypeptide(L)'
;MNQSAPGQGTSKSARQRRRYAAKKAALLSKDDSPTVSKKLGSAPSMSTFKVITITNADLAKSPPTSRKSQLVKTVIPDGFAYKPKTVPVNTATKDTGVNKEPISSTGLEQEMSQVLPKTDTMVLKETQHIEDETKTQVKTAMLETSTAVPPFEKSTNASTTSSSTHEEHGYESLLVMIRPKREGLLWGPRITVYIGDAYIADIAKQFAMAASPLLYKHFIKNPQSAEYHFSHGQVHPGAIRLLLIGWIEGMCHKFSAHAVPFQKTFAENIAVLRAAHFLGMQKYCSHIMQHYINYLKFELPSYAEIVIVEKNATSDTNPLWTAMINNLCHIRHKGQIPDPKEFQDFLGNHPRLKKSIESADAFFATYAKQRAEVREAECRQAREKKKAERQQALEKEQAERRQQDLLEQRTIASIRQKMDNRTSGLLTVTVGEAELLRRRMSTR
;
A
#
# COMPACT_ATOMS: atom_id res chain seq x y z
N MET A 1 65.37 4.33 28.34
CA MET A 1 64.16 5.15 28.13
C MET A 1 62.97 4.21 27.98
N ASN A 2 62.24 3.95 29.07
CA ASN A 2 61.05 3.09 29.08
C ASN A 2 59.80 3.95 28.94
N GLN A 3 59.08 3.82 27.82
CA GLN A 3 57.79 4.45 27.62
C GLN A 3 56.67 3.49 28.02
N SER A 4 56.00 3.81 29.12
CA SER A 4 54.83 3.10 29.62
C SER A 4 53.59 3.44 28.79
N ALA A 5 52.90 2.42 28.29
CA ALA A 5 51.66 2.55 27.53
C ALA A 5 50.47 2.97 28.43
N PRO A 6 49.54 3.81 27.95
CA PRO A 6 48.40 4.27 28.72
C PRO A 6 47.34 3.18 28.86
N GLY A 7 46.96 2.89 30.11
CA GLY A 7 45.95 1.92 30.46
C GLY A 7 44.57 2.27 29.90
N GLN A 8 44.01 1.38 29.08
CA GLN A 8 42.63 1.48 28.62
C GLN A 8 41.65 1.21 29.77
N GLY A 9 41.22 2.28 30.44
CA GLY A 9 40.12 2.24 31.39
C GLY A 9 38.82 1.93 30.66
N THR A 10 38.41 0.65 30.62
CA THR A 10 37.09 0.29 30.11
C THR A 10 36.03 0.90 31.03
N SER A 11 35.32 1.90 30.52
CA SER A 11 34.20 2.58 31.19
C SER A 11 33.23 1.57 31.83
N LYS A 12 32.72 1.88 33.03
CA LYS A 12 31.69 1.10 33.74
C LYS A 12 30.50 0.74 32.83
N SER A 13 30.18 1.60 31.85
CA SER A 13 29.19 1.37 30.80
C SER A 13 29.48 0.14 29.93
N ALA A 14 30.74 -0.05 29.50
CA ALA A 14 31.14 -1.18 28.67
C ALA A 14 31.03 -2.52 29.43
N ARG A 15 31.34 -2.51 30.73
CA ARG A 15 31.22 -3.69 31.61
C ARG A 15 29.76 -4.10 31.82
N GLN A 16 28.85 -3.13 31.92
CA GLN A 16 27.42 -3.38 32.06
C GLN A 16 26.77 -3.90 30.77
N ARG A 17 27.19 -3.39 29.60
CA ARG A 17 26.75 -3.92 28.29
C ARG A 17 27.19 -5.38 28.07
N ARG A 18 28.44 -5.72 28.44
CA ARG A 18 28.94 -7.11 28.37
C ARG A 18 28.16 -8.06 29.29
N ARG A 19 27.83 -7.63 30.51
CA ARG A 19 26.98 -8.43 31.43
C ARG A 19 25.58 -8.66 30.87
N TYR A 20 24.97 -7.66 30.24
CA TYR A 20 23.63 -7.80 29.65
C TYR A 20 23.63 -8.73 28.43
N ALA A 21 24.65 -8.63 27.58
CA ALA A 21 24.82 -9.52 26.42
C ALA A 21 25.02 -10.99 26.85
N ALA A 22 25.86 -11.24 27.85
CA ALA A 22 26.09 -12.58 28.38
C ALA A 22 24.82 -13.19 29.00
N LYS A 23 24.03 -12.40 29.74
CA LYS A 23 22.78 -12.86 30.35
C LYS A 23 21.71 -13.19 29.29
N LYS A 24 21.67 -12.44 28.19
CA LYS A 24 20.77 -12.70 27.06
C LYS A 24 21.16 -13.96 26.29
N ALA A 25 22.45 -14.19 26.07
CA ALA A 25 22.94 -15.41 25.41
C ALA A 25 22.62 -16.68 26.22
N ALA A 26 22.74 -16.63 27.56
CA ALA A 26 22.41 -17.77 28.41
C ALA A 26 20.92 -18.18 28.36
N LEU A 27 20.02 -17.20 28.20
CA LEU A 27 18.57 -17.45 28.11
C LEU A 27 18.14 -18.07 26.77
N LEU A 28 18.93 -17.90 25.71
CA LEU A 28 18.65 -18.45 24.37
C LEU A 28 19.20 -19.87 24.17
N SER A 29 19.84 -20.46 25.19
CA SER A 29 20.47 -21.80 25.09
C SER A 29 19.67 -22.93 25.76
N LYS A 30 18.44 -22.67 26.23
CA LYS A 30 17.62 -23.63 26.98
C LYS A 30 16.35 -24.09 26.22
N ASP A 31 16.50 -24.44 24.95
CA ASP A 31 15.46 -25.20 24.26
C ASP A 31 15.90 -26.67 24.17
N ASP A 32 15.46 -27.43 25.17
CA ASP A 32 15.63 -28.88 25.28
C ASP A 32 14.77 -29.61 24.25
N SER A 33 15.41 -30.56 23.56
CA SER A 33 14.78 -31.49 22.63
C SER A 33 14.04 -32.61 23.41
N PRO A 34 12.76 -32.93 23.13
CA PRO A 34 12.09 -34.00 23.84
C PRO A 34 12.39 -35.37 23.21
N THR A 35 13.00 -36.24 24.01
CA THR A 35 13.22 -37.67 23.76
C THR A 35 11.90 -38.44 23.89
N VAL A 36 11.45 -39.07 22.81
CA VAL A 36 10.25 -39.92 22.77
C VAL A 36 10.56 -41.30 23.36
N SER A 37 9.92 -41.63 24.48
CA SER A 37 9.88 -43.00 25.03
C SER A 37 8.49 -43.61 24.87
N LYS A 38 8.45 -44.79 24.23
CA LYS A 38 7.28 -45.66 24.04
C LYS A 38 6.83 -46.25 25.38
N LYS A 39 5.51 -46.31 25.62
CA LYS A 39 4.90 -47.37 26.44
C LYS A 39 3.45 -47.66 26.03
N LEU A 40 3.17 -48.95 25.85
CA LEU A 40 1.89 -49.59 25.53
C LEU A 40 0.83 -49.38 26.62
N GLY A 41 -0.46 -49.43 26.25
CA GLY A 41 -1.50 -49.97 27.12
C GLY A 41 -2.95 -49.53 26.87
N SER A 42 -3.72 -50.45 26.25
CA SER A 42 -5.16 -50.71 26.43
C SER A 42 -6.24 -49.76 25.85
N ALA A 43 -7.09 -50.38 25.03
CA ALA A 43 -8.42 -49.99 24.52
C ALA A 43 -9.48 -49.95 25.68
N PRO A 44 -10.78 -49.56 25.47
CA PRO A 44 -11.55 -49.63 24.22
C PRO A 44 -12.59 -48.53 23.89
N SER A 45 -13.08 -48.62 22.65
CA SER A 45 -14.49 -48.51 22.23
C SER A 45 -15.03 -47.19 21.64
N MET A 46 -15.41 -47.33 20.35
CA MET A 46 -16.53 -46.71 19.63
C MET A 46 -16.47 -45.20 19.31
N SER A 47 -16.15 -44.87 18.07
CA SER A 47 -17.12 -44.24 17.15
C SER A 47 -16.49 -44.02 15.76
N THR A 48 -17.23 -44.45 14.74
CA THR A 48 -16.91 -44.47 13.32
C THR A 48 -16.76 -43.09 12.69
N PHE A 49 -15.61 -42.83 12.06
CA PHE A 49 -15.49 -41.87 10.95
C PHE A 49 -14.67 -42.51 9.81
N LYS A 50 -15.27 -42.57 8.62
CA LYS A 50 -14.62 -43.04 7.39
C LYS A 50 -13.65 -41.95 6.91
N VAL A 51 -12.36 -42.28 6.89
CA VAL A 51 -11.31 -41.51 6.19
C VAL A 51 -10.95 -42.28 4.93
N ILE A 52 -11.10 -41.64 3.77
CA ILE A 52 -10.66 -42.14 2.48
C ILE A 52 -9.17 -41.80 2.35
N THR A 53 -8.31 -42.81 2.39
CA THR A 53 -6.88 -42.70 2.10
C THR A 53 -6.65 -43.06 0.64
N ILE A 54 -6.20 -42.10 -0.16
CA ILE A 54 -5.67 -42.36 -1.51
C ILE A 54 -4.17 -42.59 -1.35
N THR A 55 -3.71 -43.80 -1.66
CA THR A 55 -2.30 -44.18 -1.71
C THR A 55 -1.76 -43.92 -3.11
N ASN A 56 -0.66 -43.17 -3.20
CA ASN A 56 0.17 -43.08 -4.41
C ASN A 56 1.27 -44.13 -4.32
N ALA A 57 1.06 -45.24 -5.00
CA ALA A 57 2.10 -46.20 -5.36
C ALA A 57 2.16 -46.29 -6.88
N ASP A 58 3.36 -46.55 -7.38
CA ASP A 58 3.74 -46.72 -8.79
C ASP A 58 3.97 -45.44 -9.61
N LEU A 59 5.24 -45.00 -9.65
CA LEU A 59 6.02 -45.00 -10.89
C LEU A 59 7.49 -44.62 -10.59
N ALA A 60 8.30 -45.64 -10.31
CA ALA A 60 9.75 -45.56 -10.38
C ALA A 60 10.22 -46.24 -11.68
N LYS A 61 10.90 -45.48 -12.56
CA LYS A 61 12.01 -45.91 -13.43
C LYS A 61 12.34 -44.84 -14.48
N SER A 62 13.42 -44.07 -14.26
CA SER A 62 14.31 -43.60 -15.35
C SER A 62 15.65 -43.08 -14.79
N PRO A 63 16.76 -43.22 -15.54
CA PRO A 63 18.13 -43.13 -15.03
C PRO A 63 18.71 -41.71 -15.01
N PRO A 64 19.82 -41.46 -14.28
CA PRO A 64 20.37 -40.12 -14.11
C PRO A 64 21.27 -39.74 -15.29
N THR A 65 20.86 -38.75 -16.08
CA THR A 65 21.76 -38.07 -17.03
C THR A 65 22.45 -36.89 -16.34
N SER A 66 23.75 -37.08 -16.10
CA SER A 66 24.72 -36.04 -15.79
C SER A 66 24.68 -34.92 -16.85
N ARG A 67 24.42 -33.68 -16.44
CA ARG A 67 24.55 -32.50 -17.29
C ARG A 67 25.55 -31.53 -16.66
N LYS A 68 26.71 -31.45 -17.32
CA LYS A 68 27.78 -30.47 -17.10
C LYS A 68 27.22 -29.05 -17.13
N SER A 69 27.62 -28.26 -16.16
CA SER A 69 27.45 -26.80 -16.12
C SER A 69 28.24 -26.17 -17.28
N GLN A 70 27.53 -25.76 -18.33
CA GLN A 70 28.06 -24.82 -19.31
C GLN A 70 27.73 -23.40 -18.87
N LEU A 71 28.79 -22.62 -18.68
CA LEU A 71 28.80 -21.18 -18.47
C LEU A 71 28.18 -20.51 -19.72
N VAL A 72 26.92 -20.08 -19.65
CA VAL A 72 26.28 -19.31 -20.71
C VAL A 72 26.74 -17.86 -20.56
N LYS A 73 27.62 -17.42 -21.47
CA LYS A 73 27.86 -15.98 -21.70
C LYS A 73 26.58 -15.38 -22.28
N THR A 74 25.88 -14.60 -21.48
CA THR A 74 24.75 -13.78 -21.92
C THR A 74 25.28 -12.64 -22.78
N VAL A 75 25.24 -12.82 -24.11
CA VAL A 75 25.38 -11.72 -25.06
C VAL A 75 24.03 -11.02 -25.10
N ILE A 76 23.99 -9.76 -24.63
CA ILE A 76 22.84 -8.87 -24.76
C ILE A 76 22.78 -8.44 -26.23
N PRO A 77 21.73 -8.76 -27.00
CA PRO A 77 21.61 -8.23 -28.35
C PRO A 77 21.15 -6.77 -28.26
N ASP A 78 22.03 -5.87 -28.68
CA ASP A 78 21.70 -4.48 -28.99
C ASP A 78 20.63 -4.43 -30.10
N GLY A 79 19.61 -3.61 -29.87
CA GLY A 79 18.72 -3.11 -30.92
C GLY A 79 17.59 -4.05 -31.34
N PHE A 80 16.41 -3.86 -30.75
CA PHE A 80 15.15 -4.16 -31.43
C PHE A 80 14.90 -3.12 -32.54
N ALA A 81 15.73 -3.16 -33.59
CA ALA A 81 15.48 -2.47 -34.83
C ALA A 81 14.42 -3.26 -35.60
N TYR A 82 13.18 -2.77 -35.59
CA TYR A 82 12.15 -3.23 -36.51
C TYR A 82 12.62 -2.92 -37.94
N LYS A 83 13.00 -3.95 -38.71
CA LYS A 83 13.13 -3.80 -40.16
C LYS A 83 11.72 -3.72 -40.75
N PRO A 84 11.30 -2.61 -41.37
CA PRO A 84 10.01 -2.54 -42.03
C PRO A 84 10.00 -3.53 -43.19
N LYS A 85 8.94 -4.34 -43.24
CA LYS A 85 8.69 -5.28 -44.33
C LYS A 85 8.23 -4.44 -45.53
N THR A 86 9.08 -4.29 -46.54
CA THR A 86 8.73 -3.64 -47.81
C THR A 86 7.66 -4.47 -48.50
N VAL A 87 6.47 -3.89 -48.68
CA VAL A 87 5.39 -4.44 -49.51
C VAL A 87 5.59 -3.92 -50.93
N PRO A 88 5.55 -4.77 -51.97
CA PRO A 88 5.65 -4.31 -53.34
C PRO A 88 4.39 -3.52 -53.74
N VAL A 89 4.61 -2.29 -54.21
CA VAL A 89 3.61 -1.41 -54.81
C VAL A 89 3.30 -1.93 -56.22
N ASN A 90 2.10 -2.46 -56.41
CA ASN A 90 1.55 -2.73 -57.74
C ASN A 90 0.68 -1.55 -58.16
N THR A 91 1.21 -0.72 -59.06
CA THR A 91 0.45 0.25 -59.84
C THR A 91 -0.24 -0.45 -61.00
N ALA A 92 -1.57 -0.46 -61.01
CA ALA A 92 -2.36 -0.70 -62.21
C ALA A 92 -3.62 0.17 -62.20
N THR A 93 -3.59 1.17 -63.07
CA THR A 93 -4.66 2.07 -63.50
C THR A 93 -5.77 1.30 -64.20
N LYS A 94 -7.05 1.64 -63.94
CA LYS A 94 -8.07 1.61 -64.99
C LYS A 94 -9.27 2.50 -64.66
N ASP A 95 -9.44 3.50 -65.52
CA ASP A 95 -10.63 4.33 -65.72
C ASP A 95 -11.84 3.53 -66.23
N THR A 96 -13.01 3.96 -65.78
CA THR A 96 -14.31 4.19 -66.48
C THR A 96 -15.43 4.01 -65.43
N GLY A 97 -16.53 4.76 -65.36
CA GLY A 97 -17.10 5.78 -66.22
C GLY A 97 -18.36 6.37 -65.56
N VAL A 98 -18.89 7.38 -66.22
CA VAL A 98 -19.96 8.34 -65.89
C VAL A 98 -21.37 7.73 -65.84
N ASN A 99 -22.24 8.21 -64.92
CA ASN A 99 -23.65 8.63 -65.18
C ASN A 99 -24.35 9.05 -63.86
N LYS A 100 -24.75 10.34 -63.72
CA LYS A 100 -26.07 10.94 -64.01
C LYS A 100 -27.18 10.65 -62.96
N GLU A 101 -27.45 11.70 -62.17
CA GLU A 101 -28.69 12.13 -61.50
C GLU A 101 -29.99 11.88 -62.30
N PRO A 102 -31.24 11.88 -61.70
CA PRO A 102 -31.79 13.04 -60.96
C PRO A 102 -32.90 12.87 -59.88
N ILE A 103 -33.00 13.92 -59.03
CA ILE A 103 -34.19 14.69 -58.53
C ILE A 103 -35.42 13.97 -57.91
N SER A 104 -35.83 14.43 -56.70
CA SER A 104 -37.20 14.83 -56.27
C SER A 104 -37.28 14.74 -54.73
N SER A 105 -37.30 15.82 -53.94
CA SER A 105 -38.29 16.88 -53.69
C SER A 105 -39.37 16.54 -52.64
N THR A 106 -39.57 17.52 -51.75
CA THR A 106 -40.81 17.92 -51.04
C THR A 106 -41.34 17.09 -49.86
N GLY A 107 -41.42 17.75 -48.69
CA GLY A 107 -42.72 17.94 -48.04
C GLY A 107 -42.78 17.80 -46.51
N LEU A 108 -43.31 18.86 -45.89
CA LEU A 108 -44.14 18.90 -44.68
C LEU A 108 -43.48 19.17 -43.31
N GLU A 109 -43.54 20.46 -42.98
CA GLU A 109 -43.83 21.01 -41.65
C GLU A 109 -45.03 20.32 -40.99
N GLN A 110 -44.96 20.05 -39.69
CA GLN A 110 -46.14 20.19 -38.83
C GLN A 110 -45.73 20.42 -37.37
N GLU A 111 -46.27 21.51 -36.82
CA GLU A 111 -46.23 21.91 -35.42
C GLU A 111 -46.80 20.83 -34.49
N MET A 112 -46.20 20.64 -33.31
CA MET A 112 -46.97 20.29 -32.12
C MET A 112 -46.43 21.03 -30.90
N SER A 113 -47.34 21.83 -30.37
CA SER A 113 -47.25 22.60 -29.16
C SER A 113 -47.82 21.80 -27.99
N GLN A 114 -47.42 22.20 -26.77
CA GLN A 114 -48.14 22.09 -25.50
C GLN A 114 -47.81 20.97 -24.47
N VAL A 115 -47.83 21.47 -23.23
CA VAL A 115 -48.17 20.87 -21.92
C VAL A 115 -47.03 20.29 -21.06
N LEU A 116 -46.45 21.19 -20.25
CA LEU A 116 -45.86 20.91 -18.95
C LEU A 116 -46.96 20.82 -17.87
N PRO A 117 -46.97 19.80 -17.00
CA PRO A 117 -47.60 19.90 -15.69
C PRO A 117 -46.57 20.28 -14.62
N LYS A 118 -46.90 21.34 -13.89
CA LYS A 118 -46.35 21.70 -12.58
C LYS A 118 -46.84 20.68 -11.55
N THR A 119 -45.99 20.28 -10.62
CA THR A 119 -46.42 19.66 -9.36
C THR A 119 -45.79 20.36 -8.18
N ASP A 120 -46.70 20.79 -7.30
CA ASP A 120 -46.52 21.55 -6.10
C ASP A 120 -45.77 20.82 -4.98
N THR A 121 -44.89 21.58 -4.33
CA THR A 121 -44.99 22.00 -2.93
C THR A 121 -45.70 21.03 -1.95
N MET A 122 -44.92 20.37 -1.08
CA MET A 122 -45.38 20.02 0.26
C MET A 122 -44.45 20.60 1.32
N VAL A 123 -45.06 21.47 2.13
CA VAL A 123 -44.56 22.10 3.36
C VAL A 123 -44.92 21.21 4.54
N LEU A 124 -43.96 20.93 5.43
CA LEU A 124 -44.15 20.52 6.82
C LEU A 124 -42.97 21.11 7.62
N LYS A 125 -43.21 22.20 8.36
CA LYS A 125 -43.39 22.28 9.83
C LYS A 125 -42.20 21.70 10.61
N GLU A 126 -41.36 22.54 11.20
CA GLU A 126 -41.54 23.22 12.51
C GLU A 126 -41.06 22.33 13.67
N THR A 127 -39.89 22.66 14.23
CA THR A 127 -39.63 22.48 15.67
C THR A 127 -38.58 23.50 16.13
N GLN A 128 -38.96 24.27 17.14
CA GLN A 128 -38.18 25.32 17.80
C GLN A 128 -37.29 24.77 18.94
N HIS A 129 -36.26 25.56 19.25
CA HIS A 129 -35.59 25.81 20.53
C HIS A 129 -35.12 24.65 21.42
N ILE A 130 -33.86 24.75 21.87
CA ILE A 130 -33.51 25.15 23.25
C ILE A 130 -32.07 25.69 23.23
N GLU A 131 -31.90 26.89 23.77
CA GLU A 131 -30.64 27.53 24.14
C GLU A 131 -30.10 26.86 25.40
N ASP A 132 -28.77 26.78 25.55
CA ASP A 132 -28.20 27.03 26.88
C ASP A 132 -26.74 27.47 26.78
N GLU A 133 -26.55 28.73 27.20
CA GLU A 133 -25.28 29.36 27.46
C GLU A 133 -24.69 28.83 28.77
N THR A 134 -23.40 28.51 28.81
CA THR A 134 -22.59 28.83 30.00
C THR A 134 -21.18 29.21 29.62
N LYS A 135 -20.91 30.51 29.74
CA LYS A 135 -19.59 31.11 29.89
C LYS A 135 -18.92 30.56 31.14
N THR A 136 -17.66 30.15 31.04
CA THR A 136 -16.69 30.33 32.13
C THR A 136 -15.34 30.67 31.52
N GLN A 137 -15.01 31.97 31.58
CA GLN A 137 -13.69 32.49 31.29
C GLN A 137 -12.80 32.25 32.52
N VAL A 138 -11.74 31.46 32.36
CA VAL A 138 -10.57 31.52 33.25
C VAL A 138 -9.44 32.10 32.44
N LYS A 139 -9.12 33.37 32.74
CA LYS A 139 -7.89 34.03 32.33
C LYS A 139 -6.71 33.33 33.00
N THR A 140 -5.81 32.75 32.21
CA THR A 140 -4.44 32.47 32.65
C THR A 140 -3.51 32.97 31.56
N ALA A 141 -2.91 34.12 31.85
CA ALA A 141 -1.85 34.72 31.06
C ALA A 141 -0.56 33.92 31.31
N MET A 142 0.01 33.32 30.27
CA MET A 142 1.44 32.99 30.21
C MET A 142 1.94 32.95 28.77
N LEU A 143 2.85 33.89 28.51
CA LEU A 143 3.98 33.87 27.58
C LEU A 143 3.75 33.30 26.17
N GLU A 144 3.52 34.24 25.24
CA GLU A 144 3.85 34.08 23.84
C GLU A 144 5.38 34.05 23.68
N THR A 145 5.94 32.89 23.33
CA THR A 145 7.21 32.83 22.59
C THR A 145 6.89 32.26 21.22
N SER A 146 6.47 33.18 20.34
CA SER A 146 6.25 32.95 18.92
C SER A 146 7.56 32.50 18.26
N THR A 147 7.67 31.21 17.95
CA THR A 147 8.61 30.70 16.96
C THR A 147 7.76 30.10 15.85
N ALA A 148 7.59 30.88 14.78
CA ALA A 148 6.79 30.53 13.61
C ALA A 148 7.35 29.26 12.95
N VAL A 149 6.65 28.14 13.18
CA VAL A 149 6.75 26.92 12.37
C VAL A 149 5.83 27.13 11.16
N PRO A 150 6.30 26.96 9.91
CA PRO A 150 5.44 27.08 8.74
C PRO A 150 4.33 26.02 8.80
N PRO A 151 3.11 26.34 8.33
CA PRO A 151 1.99 25.41 8.37
C PRO A 151 2.31 24.22 7.48
N PHE A 152 2.63 23.09 8.10
CA PHE A 152 2.57 21.79 7.45
C PHE A 152 1.09 21.52 7.23
N GLU A 153 0.64 21.65 5.98
CA GLU A 153 -0.66 21.17 5.55
C GLU A 153 -0.79 19.72 6.02
N LYS A 154 -1.66 19.51 7.01
CA LYS A 154 -2.15 18.18 7.34
C LYS A 154 -2.87 17.69 6.10
N SER A 155 -2.15 16.96 5.25
CA SER A 155 -2.73 16.01 4.33
C SER A 155 -3.40 14.94 5.21
N THR A 156 -4.62 15.24 5.63
CA THR A 156 -5.60 14.26 6.00
C THR A 156 -5.63 13.29 4.83
N ASN A 157 -5.14 12.07 5.08
CA ASN A 157 -5.50 10.89 4.29
C ASN A 157 -7.00 10.66 4.48
N ALA A 158 -7.82 11.59 3.99
CA ALA A 158 -9.09 11.23 3.41
C ALA A 158 -8.71 10.18 2.37
N SER A 159 -9.32 9.02 2.46
CA SER A 159 -9.47 8.17 1.29
C SER A 159 -10.19 9.05 0.28
N THR A 160 -9.42 9.79 -0.53
CA THR A 160 -9.87 10.51 -1.70
C THR A 160 -10.22 9.42 -2.69
N THR A 161 -11.36 8.78 -2.43
CA THR A 161 -12.36 8.48 -3.43
C THR A 161 -12.54 9.80 -4.16
N SER A 162 -11.67 10.03 -5.13
CA SER A 162 -11.79 11.10 -6.08
C SER A 162 -13.03 10.72 -6.87
N SER A 163 -14.20 11.08 -6.34
CA SER A 163 -15.35 11.45 -7.14
C SER A 163 -14.95 12.72 -7.88
N SER A 164 -13.93 12.59 -8.74
CA SER A 164 -13.83 13.37 -9.93
C SER A 164 -15.22 13.23 -10.55
N THR A 165 -16.00 14.30 -10.47
CA THR A 165 -17.07 14.61 -11.42
C THR A 165 -16.42 14.78 -12.80
N HIS A 166 -15.72 13.73 -13.23
CA HIS A 166 -15.47 13.45 -14.61
C HIS A 166 -16.88 13.34 -15.15
N GLU A 167 -17.31 14.33 -15.93
CA GLU A 167 -18.49 14.22 -16.77
C GLU A 167 -18.35 12.88 -17.48
N GLU A 168 -19.07 11.91 -16.92
CA GLU A 168 -18.89 10.51 -17.21
C GLU A 168 -19.35 10.42 -18.65
N HIS A 169 -18.38 10.27 -19.55
CA HIS A 169 -18.65 10.16 -20.96
C HIS A 169 -19.73 9.09 -21.06
N GLY A 170 -20.88 9.39 -21.66
CA GLY A 170 -22.10 8.58 -21.55
C GLY A 170 -22.00 7.12 -22.05
N TYR A 171 -20.80 6.65 -22.33
CA TYR A 171 -20.46 5.26 -22.56
C TYR A 171 -20.15 4.57 -21.24
N GLU A 172 -21.08 3.70 -20.84
CA GLU A 172 -20.89 2.69 -19.81
C GLU A 172 -19.54 1.95 -20.03
N SER A 173 -18.84 1.61 -18.95
CA SER A 173 -17.62 0.80 -19.01
C SER A 173 -17.88 -0.48 -19.81
N LEU A 174 -16.98 -0.84 -20.74
CA LEU A 174 -17.11 -2.06 -21.55
C LEU A 174 -17.22 -3.34 -20.70
N LEU A 175 -16.70 -3.29 -19.46
CA LEU A 175 -16.79 -4.39 -18.49
C LEU A 175 -18.21 -4.62 -17.95
N VAL A 176 -19.09 -3.62 -18.03
CA VAL A 176 -20.46 -3.65 -17.50
C VAL A 176 -21.51 -3.80 -18.61
N MET A 177 -21.16 -3.44 -19.86
CA MET A 177 -22.05 -3.59 -21.01
C MET A 177 -22.44 -5.06 -21.23
N ILE A 178 -23.67 -5.33 -21.66
CA ILE A 178 -24.10 -6.67 -22.10
C ILE A 178 -23.52 -7.02 -23.48
N ARG A 179 -23.42 -8.32 -23.80
CA ARG A 179 -22.84 -8.82 -25.05
C ARG A 179 -23.40 -8.16 -26.32
N PRO A 180 -24.73 -8.07 -26.55
CA PRO A 180 -25.25 -7.47 -27.77
C PRO A 180 -24.85 -6.00 -27.96
N LYS A 181 -24.81 -5.21 -26.88
CA LYS A 181 -24.32 -3.82 -26.92
C LYS A 181 -22.84 -3.77 -27.31
N ARG A 182 -22.00 -4.68 -26.78
CA ARG A 182 -20.57 -4.76 -27.12
C ARG A 182 -20.35 -5.16 -28.57
N GLU A 183 -21.11 -6.14 -29.07
CA GLU A 183 -21.07 -6.55 -30.48
C GLU A 183 -21.49 -5.41 -31.39
N GLY A 184 -22.50 -4.62 -31.02
CA GLY A 184 -22.92 -3.43 -31.76
C GLY A 184 -21.82 -2.39 -31.98
N LEU A 185 -20.87 -2.25 -31.04
CA LEU A 185 -19.74 -1.33 -31.17
C LEU A 185 -18.75 -1.71 -32.29
N LEU A 186 -18.77 -2.96 -32.73
CA LEU A 186 -17.91 -3.44 -33.82
C LEU A 186 -18.44 -3.04 -35.21
N TRP A 187 -19.63 -2.46 -35.28
CA TRP A 187 -20.26 -2.03 -36.53
C TRP A 187 -19.94 -0.58 -36.85
N GLY A 188 -20.08 -0.22 -38.13
CA GLY A 188 -19.93 1.16 -38.61
C GLY A 188 -18.56 1.45 -39.25
N PRO A 189 -18.20 2.74 -39.39
CA PRO A 189 -16.99 3.14 -40.07
C PRO A 189 -15.76 2.65 -39.31
N ARG A 190 -14.74 2.24 -40.06
CA ARG A 190 -13.46 1.79 -39.51
C ARG A 190 -12.46 2.94 -39.53
N ILE A 191 -11.55 2.94 -38.57
CA ILE A 191 -10.48 3.90 -38.44
C ILE A 191 -9.13 3.19 -38.46
N THR A 192 -8.17 3.81 -39.12
CA THR A 192 -6.80 3.33 -39.17
C THR A 192 -5.95 4.00 -38.09
N VAL A 193 -5.25 3.19 -37.31
CA VAL A 193 -4.33 3.65 -36.28
C VAL A 193 -2.89 3.47 -36.78
N TYR A 194 -2.12 4.56 -36.76
CA TYR A 194 -0.71 4.62 -37.15
C TYR A 194 0.19 4.93 -35.94
N ILE A 195 1.43 4.44 -35.98
CA ILE A 195 2.52 4.89 -35.09
C ILE A 195 3.66 5.38 -35.99
N GLY A 196 3.89 6.70 -36.03
CA GLY A 196 4.64 7.31 -37.12
C GLY A 196 3.96 6.97 -38.45
N ASP A 197 4.73 6.51 -39.43
CA ASP A 197 4.20 6.10 -40.74
C ASP A 197 3.77 4.62 -40.79
N ALA A 198 3.94 3.88 -39.70
CA ALA A 198 3.65 2.46 -39.66
C ALA A 198 2.17 2.20 -39.38
N TYR A 199 1.49 1.53 -40.30
CA TYR A 199 0.14 1.00 -40.10
C TYR A 199 0.12 -0.06 -38.98
N ILE A 200 -0.75 0.13 -37.98
CA ILE A 200 -0.84 -0.75 -36.83
C ILE A 200 -2.11 -1.58 -36.85
N ALA A 201 -3.26 -0.93 -36.97
CA ALA A 201 -4.55 -1.56 -36.74
C ALA A 201 -5.65 -0.82 -37.49
N ASP A 202 -6.67 -1.55 -37.91
CA ASP A 202 -7.92 -1.00 -38.40
C ASP A 202 -9.06 -1.47 -37.48
N ILE A 203 -9.79 -0.54 -36.87
CA ILE A 203 -10.76 -0.82 -35.80
C ILE A 203 -12.06 -0.06 -36.01
N ALA A 204 -13.17 -0.56 -35.46
CA ALA A 204 -14.44 0.16 -35.53
C ALA A 204 -14.38 1.48 -34.73
N LYS A 205 -14.80 2.58 -35.36
CA LYS A 205 -14.74 3.93 -34.76
C LYS A 205 -15.55 4.03 -33.47
N GLN A 206 -16.76 3.46 -33.47
CA GLN A 206 -17.65 3.47 -32.30
C GLN A 206 -17.00 2.76 -31.12
N PHE A 207 -16.41 1.60 -31.38
CA PHE A 207 -15.65 0.88 -30.37
C PHE A 207 -14.49 1.73 -29.82
N ALA A 208 -13.66 2.30 -30.70
CA ALA A 208 -12.50 3.09 -30.30
C ALA A 208 -12.90 4.26 -29.39
N MET A 209 -14.00 4.93 -29.72
CA MET A 209 -14.60 6.00 -28.94
C MET A 209 -15.15 5.52 -27.60
N ALA A 210 -15.81 4.36 -27.54
CA ALA A 210 -16.34 3.80 -26.29
C ALA A 210 -15.23 3.31 -25.34
N ALA A 211 -14.13 2.78 -25.89
CA ALA A 211 -13.05 2.19 -25.13
C ALA A 211 -12.04 3.21 -24.60
N SER A 212 -11.70 4.20 -25.42
CA SER A 212 -10.60 5.13 -25.19
C SER A 212 -11.12 6.57 -25.11
N PRO A 213 -11.05 7.22 -23.94
CA PRO A 213 -11.38 8.64 -23.79
C PRO A 213 -10.54 9.55 -24.71
N LEU A 214 -9.30 9.15 -24.99
CA LEU A 214 -8.40 9.87 -25.91
C LEU A 214 -8.95 9.86 -27.34
N LEU A 215 -9.31 8.67 -27.84
CA LEU A 215 -9.87 8.52 -29.19
C LEU A 215 -11.26 9.15 -29.28
N TYR A 216 -12.07 9.03 -28.22
CA TYR A 216 -13.35 9.74 -28.11
C TYR A 216 -13.18 11.24 -28.35
N LYS A 217 -12.32 11.91 -27.56
CA LYS A 217 -12.06 13.35 -27.69
C LYS A 217 -11.57 13.73 -29.09
N HIS A 218 -10.70 12.90 -29.68
CA HIS A 218 -10.18 13.15 -31.03
C HIS A 218 -11.28 13.09 -32.09
N PHE A 219 -12.12 12.05 -32.08
CA PHE A 219 -13.14 11.84 -33.10
C PHE A 219 -14.41 12.67 -32.91
N ILE A 220 -14.69 13.13 -31.69
CA ILE A 220 -15.72 14.17 -31.47
C ILE A 220 -15.29 15.48 -32.13
N LYS A 221 -14.01 15.86 -31.98
CA LYS A 221 -13.47 17.07 -32.62
C LYS A 221 -13.33 16.92 -34.14
N ASN A 222 -13.00 15.72 -34.60
CA ASN A 222 -12.75 15.41 -36.02
C ASN A 222 -13.66 14.26 -36.49
N PRO A 223 -14.97 14.50 -36.67
CA PRO A 223 -15.94 13.45 -36.98
C PRO A 223 -15.70 12.78 -38.33
N GLN A 224 -15.09 13.48 -39.29
CA GLN A 224 -14.75 12.92 -40.61
C GLN A 224 -13.37 12.24 -40.65
N SER A 225 -12.58 12.32 -39.58
CA SER A 225 -11.28 11.64 -39.56
C SER A 225 -11.49 10.12 -39.58
N ALA A 226 -10.80 9.46 -40.50
CA ALA A 226 -10.66 8.01 -40.59
C ALA A 226 -9.35 7.51 -40.00
N GLU A 227 -8.49 8.41 -39.50
CA GLU A 227 -7.15 8.06 -39.05
C GLU A 227 -6.83 8.64 -37.68
N TYR A 228 -6.00 7.91 -36.93
CA TYR A 228 -5.40 8.38 -35.69
C TYR A 228 -3.91 8.05 -35.67
N HIS A 229 -3.08 9.06 -35.42
CA HIS A 229 -1.62 8.97 -35.50
C HIS A 229 -0.99 9.13 -34.12
N PHE A 230 -0.22 8.13 -33.68
CA PHE A 230 0.69 8.22 -32.54
C PHE A 230 2.08 8.65 -32.99
N SER A 231 2.79 9.38 -32.14
CA SER A 231 4.20 9.72 -32.42
C SER A 231 5.09 8.48 -32.36
N HIS A 232 6.15 8.46 -33.17
CA HIS A 232 7.11 7.35 -33.21
C HIS A 232 7.73 7.11 -31.82
N GLY A 233 7.76 5.84 -31.39
CA GLY A 233 8.32 5.44 -30.10
C GLY A 233 7.49 5.78 -28.86
N GLN A 234 6.31 6.40 -29.02
CA GLN A 234 5.45 6.77 -27.90
C GLN A 234 4.81 5.54 -27.23
N VAL A 235 4.40 4.56 -28.04
CA VAL A 235 3.72 3.33 -27.63
C VAL A 235 4.26 2.13 -28.41
N HIS A 236 4.23 0.95 -27.79
CA HIS A 236 4.66 -0.28 -28.45
C HIS A 236 3.56 -0.81 -29.40
N PRO A 237 3.88 -1.10 -30.67
CA PRO A 237 2.87 -1.48 -31.67
C PRO A 237 2.11 -2.76 -31.29
N GLY A 238 2.80 -3.77 -30.75
CA GLY A 238 2.18 -5.01 -30.30
C GLY A 238 1.21 -4.80 -29.13
N ALA A 239 1.47 -3.83 -28.26
CA ALA A 239 0.61 -3.51 -27.12
C ALA A 239 -0.68 -2.81 -27.59
N ILE A 240 -0.58 -1.91 -28.56
CA ILE A 240 -1.74 -1.27 -29.19
C ILE A 240 -2.59 -2.30 -29.95
N ARG A 241 -1.98 -3.19 -30.73
CA ARG A 241 -2.71 -4.27 -31.42
C ARG A 241 -3.44 -5.19 -30.44
N LEU A 242 -2.80 -5.56 -29.34
CA LEU A 242 -3.45 -6.35 -28.29
C LEU A 242 -4.65 -5.59 -27.71
N LEU A 243 -4.47 -4.33 -27.32
CA LEU A 243 -5.51 -3.54 -26.66
C LEU A 243 -6.67 -3.17 -27.58
N LEU A 244 -6.41 -2.87 -28.85
CA LEU A 244 -7.40 -2.35 -29.81
C LEU A 244 -7.99 -3.41 -30.75
N ILE A 245 -7.35 -4.57 -30.89
CA ILE A 245 -7.86 -5.68 -31.71
C ILE A 245 -8.06 -6.91 -30.83
N GLY A 246 -6.97 -7.52 -30.38
CA GLY A 246 -7.00 -8.90 -29.84
C GLY A 246 -7.88 -9.05 -28.59
N TRP A 247 -7.77 -8.13 -27.64
CA TRP A 247 -8.60 -8.15 -26.43
C TRP A 247 -10.07 -7.92 -26.75
N ILE A 248 -10.37 -7.06 -27.72
CA ILE A 248 -11.73 -6.59 -28.00
C ILE A 248 -12.52 -7.60 -28.78
N GLU A 249 -11.95 -8.15 -29.83
CA GLU A 249 -12.55 -9.27 -30.56
C GLU A 249 -12.84 -10.41 -29.58
N GLY A 250 -11.88 -10.75 -28.72
CA GLY A 250 -12.06 -11.76 -27.69
C GLY A 250 -13.13 -11.41 -26.64
N MET A 251 -13.31 -10.14 -26.28
CA MET A 251 -14.25 -9.70 -25.26
C MET A 251 -15.68 -9.50 -25.79
N CYS A 252 -15.83 -8.98 -27.01
CA CYS A 252 -17.13 -8.71 -27.62
C CYS A 252 -17.90 -10.01 -27.93
N HIS A 253 -17.20 -11.08 -28.33
CA HIS A 253 -17.85 -12.36 -28.65
C HIS A 253 -18.15 -13.24 -27.44
N LYS A 254 -17.54 -12.99 -26.28
CA LYS A 254 -17.82 -13.74 -25.06
C LYS A 254 -19.06 -13.21 -24.37
N PHE A 255 -19.72 -14.08 -23.59
CA PHE A 255 -20.90 -13.70 -22.80
C PHE A 255 -20.54 -12.66 -21.73
N SER A 256 -19.50 -12.93 -20.94
CA SER A 256 -18.97 -12.00 -19.93
C SER A 256 -17.80 -11.17 -20.48
N ALA A 257 -17.82 -9.87 -20.15
CA ALA A 257 -16.66 -9.02 -20.37
C ALA A 257 -15.56 -9.39 -19.37
N HIS A 258 -14.31 -9.27 -19.78
CA HIS A 258 -13.15 -9.60 -18.96
C HIS A 258 -12.05 -8.55 -19.17
N ALA A 259 -11.25 -8.35 -18.13
CA ALA A 259 -10.10 -7.45 -18.18
C ALA A 259 -9.03 -7.96 -19.17
N VAL A 260 -8.10 -7.08 -19.55
CA VAL A 260 -7.02 -7.41 -20.48
C VAL A 260 -6.16 -8.54 -19.90
N PRO A 261 -5.92 -9.66 -20.58
CA PRO A 261 -5.17 -10.77 -20.00
C PRO A 261 -3.69 -10.42 -19.79
N PHE A 262 -3.04 -11.10 -18.84
CA PHE A 262 -1.59 -11.05 -18.67
C PHE A 262 -0.86 -11.52 -19.94
N GLN A 263 0.24 -10.84 -20.23
CA GLN A 263 1.18 -11.21 -21.30
C GLN A 263 2.26 -12.15 -20.78
N LYS A 264 2.95 -12.83 -21.72
CA LYS A 264 3.92 -13.87 -21.40
C LYS A 264 5.14 -13.33 -20.68
N THR A 265 5.53 -12.10 -21.00
CA THR A 265 6.76 -11.48 -20.46
C THR A 265 6.47 -10.23 -19.65
N PHE A 266 7.38 -9.90 -18.73
CA PHE A 266 7.36 -8.64 -17.97
C PHE A 266 7.33 -7.43 -18.93
N ALA A 267 8.21 -7.42 -19.92
CA ALA A 267 8.33 -6.34 -20.90
C ALA A 267 7.03 -6.06 -21.66
N GLU A 268 6.34 -7.11 -22.13
CA GLU A 268 5.06 -6.96 -22.82
C GLU A 268 3.98 -6.40 -21.88
N ASN A 269 3.90 -6.89 -20.64
CA ASN A 269 2.94 -6.37 -19.68
C ASN A 269 3.17 -4.88 -19.38
N ILE A 270 4.42 -4.46 -19.15
CA ILE A 270 4.74 -3.04 -18.94
C ILE A 270 4.42 -2.20 -20.19
N ALA A 271 4.68 -2.72 -21.39
CA ALA A 271 4.33 -2.06 -22.64
C ALA A 271 2.80 -1.90 -22.81
N VAL A 272 2.01 -2.90 -22.40
CA VAL A 272 0.55 -2.84 -22.36
C VAL A 272 0.07 -1.78 -21.38
N LEU A 273 0.64 -1.72 -20.18
CA LEU A 273 0.29 -0.69 -19.20
C LEU A 273 0.58 0.73 -19.70
N ARG A 274 1.71 0.92 -20.39
CA ARG A 274 2.04 2.21 -21.03
C ARG A 274 1.05 2.56 -22.13
N ALA A 275 0.75 1.63 -23.04
CA ALA A 275 -0.21 1.85 -24.12
C ALA A 275 -1.61 2.17 -23.56
N ALA A 276 -2.05 1.42 -22.54
CA ALA A 276 -3.31 1.66 -21.84
C ALA A 276 -3.32 3.03 -21.17
N HIS A 277 -2.20 3.50 -20.63
CA HIS A 277 -2.09 4.84 -20.05
C HIS A 277 -2.32 5.94 -21.10
N PHE A 278 -1.67 5.85 -22.26
CA PHE A 278 -1.86 6.82 -23.35
C PHE A 278 -3.28 6.80 -23.92
N LEU A 279 -3.89 5.62 -24.04
CA LEU A 279 -5.25 5.47 -24.53
C LEU A 279 -6.33 5.83 -23.50
N GLY A 280 -5.99 6.07 -22.23
CA GLY A 280 -7.00 6.23 -21.17
C GLY A 280 -7.77 4.94 -20.85
N MET A 281 -7.14 3.80 -21.06
CA MET A 281 -7.68 2.44 -20.91
C MET A 281 -7.16 1.74 -19.63
N GLN A 282 -6.65 2.50 -18.65
CA GLN A 282 -6.02 1.96 -17.44
C GLN A 282 -6.98 1.08 -16.63
N LYS A 283 -8.28 1.42 -16.63
CA LYS A 283 -9.33 0.66 -15.91
C LYS A 283 -9.41 -0.81 -16.34
N TYR A 284 -9.10 -1.11 -17.59
CA TYR A 284 -9.12 -2.48 -18.12
C TYR A 284 -7.84 -3.28 -17.81
N CYS A 285 -6.79 -2.60 -17.34
CA CYS A 285 -5.47 -3.17 -17.02
C CYS A 285 -5.09 -3.04 -15.54
N SER A 286 -6.05 -2.66 -14.68
CA SER A 286 -5.79 -2.36 -13.26
C SER A 286 -5.19 -3.54 -12.49
N HIS A 287 -5.63 -4.76 -12.77
CA HIS A 287 -5.11 -5.98 -12.14
C HIS A 287 -3.64 -6.27 -12.52
N ILE A 288 -3.25 -6.06 -13.79
CA ILE A 288 -1.85 -6.17 -14.23
C ILE A 288 -1.00 -5.11 -13.52
N MET A 289 -1.50 -3.87 -13.47
CA MET A 289 -0.83 -2.76 -12.77
C MET A 289 -0.61 -3.09 -11.29
N GLN A 290 -1.65 -3.53 -10.58
CA GLN A 290 -1.57 -3.85 -9.16
C GLN A 290 -0.62 -5.01 -8.87
N HIS A 291 -0.62 -6.04 -9.72
CA HIS A 291 0.31 -7.15 -9.62
C HIS A 291 1.76 -6.66 -9.66
N TYR A 292 2.13 -5.85 -10.65
CA TYR A 292 3.51 -5.36 -10.77
C TYR A 292 3.87 -4.27 -9.76
N ILE A 293 2.92 -3.46 -9.28
CA ILE A 293 3.16 -2.57 -8.13
C ILE A 293 3.55 -3.41 -6.91
N ASN A 294 2.83 -4.50 -6.64
CA ASN A 294 3.14 -5.38 -5.50
C ASN A 294 4.50 -6.06 -5.69
N TYR A 295 4.78 -6.61 -6.88
CA TYR A 295 6.09 -7.18 -7.22
C TYR A 295 7.22 -6.17 -6.96
N LEU A 296 7.15 -4.98 -7.57
CA LEU A 296 8.19 -3.96 -7.45
C LEU A 296 8.33 -3.38 -6.04
N LYS A 297 7.30 -3.52 -5.19
CA LYS A 297 7.32 -3.08 -3.80
C LYS A 297 8.02 -4.06 -2.85
N PHE A 298 7.94 -5.35 -3.14
CA PHE A 298 8.38 -6.41 -2.21
C PHE A 298 9.59 -7.20 -2.71
N GLU A 299 9.80 -7.28 -4.02
CA GLU A 299 10.87 -8.05 -4.65
C GLU A 299 11.90 -7.12 -5.29
N LEU A 300 13.16 -7.56 -5.34
CA LEU A 300 14.24 -6.80 -5.97
C LEU A 300 14.19 -7.05 -7.49
N PRO A 301 13.83 -6.05 -8.32
CA PRO A 301 13.83 -6.23 -9.76
C PRO A 301 15.25 -6.41 -10.31
N SER A 302 15.37 -7.20 -11.36
CA SER A 302 16.62 -7.31 -12.13
C SER A 302 16.96 -6.00 -12.84
N TYR A 303 18.25 -5.79 -13.17
CA TYR A 303 18.67 -4.59 -13.91
C TYR A 303 17.92 -4.43 -15.25
N ALA A 304 17.65 -5.53 -15.97
CA ALA A 304 16.88 -5.49 -17.20
C ALA A 304 15.45 -4.98 -16.97
N GLU A 305 14.78 -5.42 -15.91
CA GLU A 305 13.43 -4.95 -15.55
C GLU A 305 13.43 -3.48 -15.15
N ILE A 306 14.44 -3.01 -14.41
CA ILE A 306 14.59 -1.59 -14.05
C ILE A 306 14.65 -0.72 -15.31
N VAL A 307 15.45 -1.12 -16.31
CA VAL A 307 15.54 -0.41 -17.61
C VAL A 307 14.19 -0.43 -18.34
N ILE A 308 13.46 -1.54 -18.29
CA ILE A 308 12.13 -1.65 -18.91
C ILE A 308 11.14 -0.67 -18.25
N VAL A 309 11.11 -0.61 -16.91
CA VAL A 309 10.23 0.31 -16.18
C VAL A 309 10.63 1.76 -16.48
N GLU A 310 11.92 2.10 -16.46
CA GLU A 310 12.41 3.45 -16.77
C GLU A 310 12.02 3.90 -18.18
N LYS A 311 12.23 3.04 -19.19
CA LYS A 311 11.89 3.34 -20.58
C LYS A 311 10.40 3.54 -20.79
N ASN A 312 9.56 2.91 -19.97
CA ASN A 312 8.11 2.95 -20.09
C ASN A 312 7.41 3.93 -19.12
N ALA A 313 8.12 4.49 -18.15
CA ALA A 313 7.60 5.48 -17.23
C ALA A 313 7.37 6.82 -17.96
N THR A 314 6.10 7.14 -18.20
CA THR A 314 5.65 8.39 -18.83
C THR A 314 5.89 9.63 -17.96
N SER A 315 5.84 9.46 -16.64
CA SER A 315 6.06 10.51 -15.65
C SER A 315 6.75 9.94 -14.42
N ASP A 316 7.33 10.81 -13.60
CA ASP A 316 7.90 10.43 -12.30
C ASP A 316 6.81 10.11 -11.27
N THR A 317 5.55 10.48 -11.56
CA THR A 317 4.36 10.13 -10.78
C THR A 317 3.77 8.77 -11.17
N ASN A 318 4.38 8.04 -12.11
CA ASN A 318 3.91 6.73 -12.52
C ASN A 318 3.98 5.75 -11.32
N PRO A 319 2.90 5.03 -10.97
CA PRO A 319 2.88 4.20 -9.78
C PRO A 319 3.89 3.04 -9.80
N LEU A 320 4.22 2.49 -10.97
CA LEU A 320 5.26 1.45 -11.10
C LEU A 320 6.64 2.05 -10.84
N TRP A 321 6.90 3.23 -11.40
CA TRP A 321 8.15 3.95 -11.19
C TRP A 321 8.33 4.27 -9.71
N THR A 322 7.34 4.90 -9.08
CA THR A 322 7.38 5.26 -7.65
C THR A 322 7.56 4.03 -6.75
N ALA A 323 6.84 2.92 -7.01
CA ALA A 323 6.99 1.69 -6.24
C ALA A 323 8.41 1.12 -6.34
N MET A 324 8.95 1.06 -7.55
CA MET A 324 10.31 0.59 -7.81
C MET A 324 11.36 1.46 -7.12
N ILE A 325 11.29 2.79 -7.27
CA ILE A 325 12.25 3.73 -6.65
C ILE A 325 12.22 3.60 -5.12
N ASN A 326 11.03 3.60 -4.52
CA ASN A 326 10.90 3.48 -3.07
C ASN A 326 11.49 2.17 -2.53
N ASN A 327 11.27 1.05 -3.25
CA ASN A 327 11.84 -0.23 -2.86
C ASN A 327 13.38 -0.25 -3.02
N LEU A 328 13.91 0.24 -4.15
CA LEU A 328 15.36 0.33 -4.37
C LEU A 328 16.06 1.18 -3.30
N CYS A 329 15.49 2.35 -2.95
CA CYS A 329 15.98 3.18 -1.85
C CYS A 329 15.95 2.44 -0.52
N HIS A 330 14.85 1.73 -0.23
CA HIS A 330 14.70 0.96 1.01
C HIS A 330 15.76 -0.16 1.13
N ILE A 331 15.95 -0.94 0.07
CA ILE A 331 16.93 -2.03 0.01
C ILE A 331 18.36 -1.46 0.10
N ARG A 332 18.64 -0.33 -0.58
CA ARG A 332 19.92 0.37 -0.50
C ARG A 332 20.26 0.80 0.92
N HIS A 333 19.32 1.45 1.61
CA HIS A 333 19.52 1.89 2.99
C HIS A 333 19.73 0.73 3.97
N LYS A 334 19.16 -0.44 3.68
CA LYS A 334 19.37 -1.66 4.46
C LYS A 334 20.69 -2.38 4.11
N GLY A 335 21.42 -1.95 3.10
CA GLY A 335 22.61 -2.65 2.61
C GLY A 335 22.29 -4.04 2.04
N GLN A 336 21.07 -4.22 1.51
CA GLN A 336 20.57 -5.49 0.99
C GLN A 336 20.69 -5.62 -0.54
N ILE A 337 21.37 -4.68 -1.19
CA ILE A 337 21.70 -4.80 -2.62
C ILE A 337 22.84 -5.82 -2.75
N PRO A 338 22.66 -6.92 -3.53
CA PRO A 338 23.68 -7.96 -3.67
C PRO A 338 25.02 -7.42 -4.15
N ASP A 339 25.01 -6.56 -5.18
CA ASP A 339 26.20 -6.05 -5.85
C ASP A 339 26.22 -4.51 -5.83
N PRO A 340 26.62 -3.89 -4.70
CA PRO A 340 26.53 -2.43 -4.53
C PRO A 340 27.43 -1.63 -5.49
N LYS A 341 28.56 -2.21 -5.95
CA LYS A 341 29.46 -1.58 -6.91
C LYS A 341 28.83 -1.55 -8.31
N GLU A 342 28.33 -2.68 -8.79
CA GLU A 342 27.65 -2.78 -10.08
C GLU A 342 26.39 -1.91 -10.11
N PHE A 343 25.64 -1.86 -9.00
CA PHE A 343 24.50 -0.96 -8.89
C PHE A 343 24.91 0.51 -9.01
N GLN A 344 26.03 0.91 -8.41
CA GLN A 344 26.51 2.29 -8.51
C GLN A 344 26.96 2.64 -9.94
N ASP A 345 27.64 1.73 -10.62
CA ASP A 345 28.03 1.89 -12.03
C ASP A 345 26.79 1.95 -12.94
N PHE A 346 25.79 1.11 -12.65
CA PHE A 346 24.49 1.13 -13.32
C PHE A 346 23.79 2.49 -13.14
N LEU A 347 23.77 3.07 -11.92
CA LEU A 347 23.23 4.41 -11.70
C LEU A 347 24.01 5.51 -12.45
N GLY A 348 25.30 5.29 -12.75
CA GLY A 348 26.09 6.18 -13.60
C GLY A 348 25.55 6.26 -15.03
N ASN A 349 25.06 5.15 -15.56
CA ASN A 349 24.48 5.05 -16.91
C ASN A 349 23.00 5.50 -16.97
N HIS A 350 22.33 5.62 -15.83
CA HIS A 350 20.90 5.92 -15.72
C HIS A 350 20.65 7.18 -14.87
N PRO A 351 20.90 8.39 -15.43
CA PRO A 351 20.85 9.64 -14.67
C PRO A 351 19.44 9.98 -14.14
N ARG A 352 18.39 9.61 -14.88
CA ARG A 352 16.99 9.80 -14.44
C ARG A 352 16.71 8.96 -13.19
N LEU A 353 17.02 7.66 -13.26
CA LEU A 353 16.94 6.75 -12.11
C LEU A 353 17.74 7.26 -10.90
N LYS A 354 18.99 7.66 -11.10
CA LYS A 354 19.87 8.19 -10.05
C LYS A 354 19.24 9.40 -9.35
N LYS A 355 18.74 10.37 -10.12
CA LYS A 355 18.08 11.57 -9.58
C LYS A 355 16.82 11.22 -8.78
N SER A 356 15.99 10.30 -9.26
CA SER A 356 14.79 9.86 -8.54
C SER A 356 15.13 9.16 -7.22
N ILE A 357 16.17 8.33 -7.21
CA ILE A 357 16.66 7.66 -6.01
C ILE A 357 17.24 8.67 -5.00
N GLU A 358 18.03 9.65 -5.43
CA GLU A 358 18.56 10.71 -4.56
C GLU A 358 17.44 11.55 -3.93
N SER A 359 16.40 11.87 -4.72
CA SER A 359 15.23 12.59 -4.22
C SER A 359 14.45 11.76 -3.18
N ALA A 360 14.28 10.46 -3.42
CA ALA A 360 13.61 9.57 -2.48
C ALA A 360 14.44 9.34 -1.20
N ASP A 361 15.76 9.26 -1.30
CA ASP A 361 16.65 9.18 -0.14
C ASP A 361 16.57 10.42 0.75
N ALA A 362 16.52 11.61 0.16
CA ALA A 362 16.31 12.85 0.93
C ALA A 362 14.98 12.81 1.71
N PHE A 363 13.93 12.28 1.08
CA PHE A 363 12.64 12.06 1.73
C PHE A 363 12.74 11.04 2.89
N PHE A 364 13.40 9.89 2.68
CA PHE A 364 13.56 8.89 3.75
C PHE A 364 14.45 9.38 4.90
N ALA A 365 15.47 10.19 4.62
CA ALA A 365 16.33 10.78 5.65
C ALA A 365 15.54 11.73 6.57
N THR A 366 14.73 12.62 5.99
CA THR A 366 13.86 13.52 6.76
C THR A 366 12.79 12.76 7.55
N TYR A 367 12.14 11.77 6.92
CA TYR A 367 11.16 10.92 7.58
C TYR A 367 11.76 10.10 8.73
N ALA A 368 12.97 9.56 8.55
CA ALA A 368 13.68 8.82 9.59
C ALA A 368 14.00 9.70 10.80
N LYS A 369 14.41 10.95 10.58
CA LYS A 369 14.65 11.94 11.64
C LYS A 369 13.37 12.25 12.41
N GLN A 370 12.28 12.60 11.73
CA GLN A 370 10.99 12.87 12.36
C GLN A 370 10.50 11.67 13.19
N ARG A 371 10.61 10.46 12.65
CA ARG A 371 10.21 9.24 13.35
C ARG A 371 11.11 8.90 14.55
N ALA A 372 12.36 9.35 14.54
CA ALA A 372 13.25 9.22 15.69
C ALA A 372 12.85 10.20 16.80
N GLU A 373 12.54 11.44 16.44
CA GLU A 373 12.07 12.49 17.37
C GLU A 373 10.74 12.10 18.04
N VAL A 374 9.77 11.60 17.27
CA VAL A 374 8.48 11.11 17.81
C VAL A 374 8.70 9.96 18.78
N ARG A 375 9.51 8.95 18.41
CA ARG A 375 9.82 7.82 19.32
C ARG A 375 10.55 8.26 20.57
N GLU A 376 11.41 9.26 20.47
CA GLU A 376 12.10 9.83 21.63
C GLU A 376 11.11 10.56 22.55
N ALA A 377 10.21 11.38 21.99
CA ALA A 377 9.17 12.07 22.73
C ALA A 377 8.22 11.09 23.45
N GLU A 378 7.75 10.05 22.77
CA GLU A 378 6.93 8.98 23.36
C GLU A 378 7.68 8.28 24.52
N CYS A 379 8.98 8.01 24.34
CA CYS A 379 9.81 7.41 25.39
C CYS A 379 10.00 8.35 26.59
N ARG A 380 10.11 9.66 26.37
CA ARG A 380 10.18 10.66 27.45
C ARG A 380 8.85 10.74 28.21
N GLN A 381 7.73 10.85 27.51
CA GLN A 381 6.39 10.86 28.12
C GLN A 381 6.12 9.59 28.93
N ALA A 382 6.49 8.41 28.40
CA ALA A 382 6.35 7.15 29.11
C ALA A 382 7.22 7.10 30.40
N ARG A 383 8.42 7.71 30.39
CA ARG A 383 9.27 7.81 31.58
C ARG A 383 8.70 8.77 32.62
N GLU A 384 8.15 9.90 32.18
CA GLU A 384 7.52 10.89 33.06
C GLU A 384 6.27 10.32 33.72
N LYS A 385 5.39 9.68 32.94
CA LYS A 385 4.22 8.97 33.46
C LYS A 385 4.61 7.93 34.50
N LYS A 386 5.63 7.11 34.21
CA LYS A 386 6.13 6.10 35.15
C LYS A 386 6.76 6.71 36.41
N LYS A 387 7.35 7.90 36.33
CA LYS A 387 7.85 8.64 37.50
C LYS A 387 6.69 9.18 38.34
N ALA A 388 5.68 9.76 37.70
CA ALA A 388 4.49 10.27 38.38
C ALA A 388 3.72 9.13 39.09
N GLU A 389 3.52 7.99 38.42
CA GLU A 389 2.90 6.80 39.03
C GLU A 389 3.67 6.31 40.25
N ARG A 390 5.02 6.31 40.19
CA ARG A 390 5.85 5.96 41.35
C ARG A 390 5.74 6.96 42.48
N GLN A 391 5.66 8.25 42.18
CA GLN A 391 5.47 9.29 43.20
C GLN A 391 4.11 9.14 43.88
N GLN A 392 3.04 8.96 43.10
CA GLN A 392 1.70 8.72 43.63
C GLN A 392 1.63 7.45 44.49
N ALA A 393 2.30 6.36 44.07
CA ALA A 393 2.36 5.14 44.86
C ALA A 393 3.08 5.35 46.21
N LEU A 394 4.20 6.10 46.21
CA LEU A 394 4.92 6.43 47.44
C LEU A 394 4.10 7.35 48.36
N GLU A 395 3.41 8.35 47.81
CA GLU A 395 2.53 9.24 48.58
C GLU A 395 1.37 8.47 49.20
N LYS A 396 0.75 7.55 48.45
CA LYS A 396 -0.29 6.67 48.95
C LYS A 396 0.21 5.78 50.09
N GLU A 397 1.37 5.15 49.92
CA GLU A 397 2.00 4.33 50.96
C GLU A 397 2.30 5.15 52.23
N GLN A 398 2.78 6.38 52.08
CA GLN A 398 3.01 7.28 53.22
C GLN A 398 1.70 7.70 53.91
N ALA A 399 0.64 7.97 53.16
CA ALA A 399 -0.67 8.31 53.71
C ALA A 399 -1.28 7.13 54.49
N GLU A 400 -1.20 5.92 53.95
CA GLU A 400 -1.63 4.69 54.61
C GLU A 400 -0.86 4.45 55.91
N ARG A 401 0.47 4.62 55.91
CA ARG A 401 1.30 4.54 57.13
C ARG A 401 0.86 5.55 58.18
N ARG A 402 0.64 6.82 57.81
CA ARG A 402 0.16 7.85 58.76
C ARG A 402 -1.22 7.51 59.34
N GLN A 403 -2.12 6.95 58.53
CA GLN A 403 -3.43 6.52 59.02
C GLN A 403 -3.32 5.36 60.02
N GLN A 404 -2.45 4.39 59.74
CA GLN A 404 -2.16 3.30 60.67
C GLN A 404 -1.58 3.84 61.99
N ASP A 405 -0.60 4.75 61.92
CA ASP A 405 0.00 5.37 63.10
C ASP A 405 -1.06 6.12 63.95
N LEU A 406 -1.99 6.84 63.32
CA LEU A 406 -3.07 7.54 64.02
C LEU A 406 -4.06 6.59 64.70
N LEU A 407 -4.39 5.47 64.06
CA LEU A 407 -5.25 4.43 64.66
C LEU A 407 -4.53 3.75 65.83
N GLU A 408 -3.24 3.47 65.69
CA GLU A 408 -2.40 2.93 66.77
C GLU A 408 -2.32 3.91 67.95
N GLN A 409 -2.12 5.21 67.69
CA GLN A 409 -2.13 6.22 68.75
C GLN A 409 -3.49 6.32 69.47
N ARG A 410 -4.61 6.28 68.73
CA ARG A 410 -5.96 6.31 69.32
C ARG A 410 -6.22 5.07 70.19
N THR A 411 -5.83 3.89 69.72
CA THR A 411 -5.98 2.65 70.49
C THR A 411 -5.11 2.66 71.75
N ILE A 412 -3.86 3.11 71.66
CA ILE A 412 -2.98 3.28 72.83
C ILE A 412 -3.57 4.28 73.83
N ALA A 413 -4.10 5.42 73.37
CA ALA A 413 -4.72 6.41 74.25
C ALA A 413 -5.96 5.83 74.96
N SER A 414 -6.78 5.05 74.25
CA SER A 414 -7.94 4.37 74.85
C SER A 414 -7.53 3.34 75.90
N ILE A 415 -6.52 2.51 75.62
CA ILE A 415 -5.97 1.57 76.60
C ILE A 415 -5.46 2.31 77.82
N ARG A 416 -4.71 3.41 77.64
CA ARG A 416 -4.18 4.22 78.73
C ARG A 416 -5.30 4.79 79.60
N GLN A 417 -6.34 5.36 78.98
CA GLN A 417 -7.52 5.87 79.70
C GLN A 417 -8.25 4.75 80.47
N LYS A 418 -8.37 3.55 79.88
CA LYS A 418 -8.92 2.36 80.57
C LYS A 418 -8.04 1.89 81.75
N MET A 419 -6.72 2.09 81.70
CA MET A 419 -5.85 1.80 82.84
C MET A 419 -5.98 2.86 83.95
N ASP A 420 -6.02 4.14 83.59
CA ASP A 420 -6.09 5.25 84.55
C ASP A 420 -7.43 5.26 85.32
N ASN A 421 -8.53 4.88 84.67
CA ASN A 421 -9.86 4.82 85.29
C ASN A 421 -10.09 3.60 86.21
N ARG A 422 -9.07 2.76 86.42
CA ARG A 422 -9.26 1.43 87.02
C ARG A 422 -8.75 1.39 88.45
N THR A 423 -9.66 1.36 89.41
CA THR A 423 -9.36 1.45 90.85
C THR A 423 -9.11 0.12 91.57
N SER A 424 -9.46 -1.07 91.05
CA SER A 424 -8.95 -2.41 91.50
C SER A 424 -9.75 -3.65 91.00
N GLY A 425 -9.90 -3.90 89.69
CA GLY A 425 -10.55 -5.15 89.21
C GLY A 425 -10.29 -5.47 87.74
N LEU A 426 -10.23 -6.75 87.31
CA LEU A 426 -9.80 -7.32 85.99
C LEU A 426 -10.04 -6.44 84.72
N LEU A 427 -9.05 -6.31 83.81
CA LEU A 427 -9.15 -5.46 82.60
C LEU A 427 -9.62 -6.36 81.47
N THR A 428 -10.78 -6.06 80.89
CA THR A 428 -11.19 -6.68 79.64
C THR A 428 -10.62 -5.87 78.49
N VAL A 429 -9.75 -6.50 77.72
CA VAL A 429 -9.04 -5.89 76.59
C VAL A 429 -9.50 -6.61 75.32
N THR A 430 -9.81 -5.86 74.26
CA THR A 430 -10.14 -6.47 72.97
C THR A 430 -8.91 -7.19 72.40
N VAL A 431 -9.13 -8.17 71.52
CA VAL A 431 -8.03 -8.96 70.93
C VAL A 431 -6.97 -8.07 70.28
N GLY A 432 -7.38 -7.02 69.56
CA GLY A 432 -6.45 -6.07 68.93
C GLY A 432 -5.66 -5.21 69.93
N GLU A 433 -6.30 -4.75 71.00
CA GLU A 433 -5.61 -4.01 72.08
C GLU A 433 -4.61 -4.91 72.83
N ALA A 434 -4.93 -6.20 73.00
CA ALA A 434 -4.05 -7.17 73.64
C ALA A 434 -2.80 -7.48 72.78
N GLU A 435 -2.95 -7.59 71.46
CA GLU A 435 -1.83 -7.75 70.53
C GLU A 435 -0.89 -6.54 70.54
N LEU A 436 -1.45 -5.32 70.56
CA LEU A 436 -0.69 -4.08 70.66
C LEU A 436 0.16 -4.02 71.94
N LEU A 437 -0.43 -4.42 73.08
CA LEU A 437 0.29 -4.50 74.35
C LEU A 437 1.42 -5.54 74.31
N ARG A 438 1.20 -6.71 73.70
CA ARG A 438 2.24 -7.74 73.53
C ARG A 438 3.40 -7.22 72.67
N ARG A 439 3.11 -6.56 71.55
CA ARG A 439 4.14 -5.96 70.68
C ARG A 439 5.03 -4.95 71.41
N ARG A 440 4.42 -4.12 72.26
CA ARG A 440 5.11 -3.09 73.04
C ARG A 440 5.93 -3.66 74.19
N MET A 441 5.45 -4.75 74.81
CA MET A 441 6.19 -5.44 75.86
C MET A 441 7.36 -6.25 75.30
N SER A 442 7.27 -6.73 74.05
CA SER A 442 8.37 -7.44 73.37
C SER A 442 9.49 -6.52 72.88
N THR A 443 9.28 -5.20 72.83
CA THR A 443 10.28 -4.21 72.37
C THR A 443 11.01 -3.50 73.51
N ARG A 444 10.67 -3.82 74.76
CA ARG A 444 11.44 -3.47 75.96
C ARG A 444 12.27 -4.66 76.40
#